data_AF-A0AAJ4MT50-F1
#
_entry.id   AF-A0AAJ4MT50-F1
#
_cell.length_a   1.000
_cell.length_b   1.000
_cell.length_c   1.000
_cell.angle_alpha   90.00
_cell.angle_beta   90.00
_cell.angle_gamma   90.00
#
_symmetry.space_group_name_H-M   'P 1'
#
loop_
_entity.id
_entity.type
_entity.pdbx_description
1 polymer ?
#
loop_
_entity_poly.entity_id
_entity_poly.type
_entity_poly.pdbx_seq_one_letter_code
_entity_poly.pdbx_strand_id
1 'polypeptide(L)'
;MLNTHRSALAILCAAFAASAIAAGPTGTPADYGSSAPHAAAQRSIDLQPDTRHINVTHGETVTIARAGQRFTWHVQTFSNKTVFALADIAPKDMPVDGIQVYVAGNPLYAGS
;
A
#
# COMPACT_ATOMS: atom_id res chain seq x y z
N MET A 1 46.96 0.59 51.44
CA MET A 1 46.89 -0.25 50.23
C MET A 1 45.55 0.00 49.56
N LEU A 2 45.61 0.29 48.24
CA LEU A 2 44.58 0.66 47.24
C LEU A 2 43.11 0.32 47.58
N ASN A 3 42.22 1.31 47.58
CA ASN A 3 41.39 1.81 46.45
C ASN A 3 40.27 0.86 46.02
N THR A 4 39.02 1.22 46.35
CA THR A 4 37.83 0.72 45.66
C THR A 4 37.20 1.88 44.90
N HIS A 5 37.65 2.07 43.66
CA HIS A 5 36.99 2.96 42.73
C HIS A 5 35.62 2.40 42.36
N ARG A 6 34.57 3.13 42.72
CA ARG A 6 33.19 2.83 42.30
C ARG A 6 33.11 3.20 40.82
N SER A 7 33.31 2.23 39.94
CA SER A 7 33.15 2.40 38.50
C SER A 7 31.69 2.75 38.19
N ALA A 8 31.41 4.02 37.93
CA ALA A 8 30.16 4.44 37.32
C ALA A 8 30.29 4.25 35.79
N LEU A 9 29.70 3.18 35.26
CA LEU A 9 29.50 3.04 33.81
C LEU A 9 28.35 3.97 33.41
N ALA A 10 28.69 5.11 32.80
CA ALA A 10 27.72 5.93 32.08
C ALA A 10 27.41 5.23 30.75
N ILE A 11 26.20 4.68 30.61
CA ILE A 11 25.69 4.14 29.35
C ILE A 11 25.31 5.32 28.47
N LEU A 12 26.16 5.64 27.49
CA LEU A 12 25.90 6.65 26.47
C LEU A 12 24.87 6.09 25.47
N CYS A 13 23.59 6.39 25.65
CA CYS A 13 22.59 6.15 24.62
C CYS A 13 22.77 7.19 23.50
N ALA A 14 23.61 6.89 22.52
CA ALA A 14 23.64 7.64 21.26
C ALA A 14 22.36 7.33 20.48
N ALA A 15 21.33 8.17 20.63
CA ALA A 15 20.13 8.10 19.82
C ALA A 15 20.50 8.46 18.37
N PHE A 16 20.59 7.45 17.51
CA PHE A 16 20.70 7.64 16.07
C PHE A 16 19.35 8.17 15.57
N ALA A 17 19.22 9.49 15.46
CA ALA A 17 18.11 10.11 14.76
C ALA A 17 18.32 9.91 13.25
N ALA A 18 18.00 8.72 12.75
CA ALA A 18 17.92 8.47 11.33
C ALA A 18 16.70 9.23 10.79
N SER A 19 16.95 10.31 10.03
CA SER A 19 15.91 10.97 9.26
C SER A 19 15.29 9.95 8.31
N ALA A 20 14.01 9.62 8.51
CA ALA A 20 13.28 8.76 7.58
C ALA A 20 13.13 9.51 6.25
N ILE A 21 13.85 9.05 5.22
CA ILE A 21 13.68 9.53 3.85
C ILE A 21 12.50 8.76 3.29
N ALA A 22 11.46 9.46 2.83
CA ALA A 22 10.37 8.82 2.11
C ALA A 22 10.92 8.17 0.84
N ALA A 23 10.84 6.83 0.75
CA ALA A 23 11.24 6.12 -0.46
C ALA A 23 10.29 6.50 -1.61
N GLY A 24 10.86 6.83 -2.78
CA GLY A 24 10.08 7.03 -4.00
C GLY A 24 9.53 5.70 -4.56
N PRO A 25 8.78 5.75 -5.67
CA PRO A 25 8.24 4.56 -6.32
C PRO A 25 9.35 3.55 -6.67
N THR A 26 9.12 2.29 -6.36
CA THR A 26 10.05 1.16 -6.51
C THR A 26 9.75 0.27 -7.72
N GLY A 27 8.61 0.47 -8.38
CA GLY A 27 8.08 -0.39 -9.43
C GLY A 27 7.43 -1.68 -8.91
N THR A 28 7.20 -1.77 -7.60
CA THR A 28 6.59 -2.95 -6.96
C THR A 28 5.12 -2.68 -6.61
N PRO A 29 4.32 -3.72 -6.26
CA PRO A 29 2.94 -3.53 -5.83
C PRO A 29 2.79 -2.53 -4.68
N ALA A 30 3.82 -2.39 -3.84
CA ALA A 30 3.83 -1.46 -2.70
C ALA A 30 3.68 0.01 -3.11
N ASP A 31 3.95 0.35 -4.38
CA ASP A 31 3.74 1.70 -4.91
C ASP A 31 2.26 2.06 -5.06
N TYR A 32 1.37 1.06 -5.02
CA TYR A 32 -0.07 1.18 -5.22
C TYR A 32 -0.89 0.82 -3.98
N GLY A 33 -0.24 0.44 -2.89
CA GLY A 33 -0.85 0.18 -1.60
C GLY A 33 -0.40 -1.14 -0.98
N SER A 34 -1.32 -1.84 -0.33
CA SER A 34 -1.01 -3.10 0.34
C SER A 34 -2.16 -4.10 0.36
N SER A 35 -1.82 -5.38 0.50
CA SER A 35 -2.81 -6.44 0.73
C SER A 35 -3.51 -6.22 2.06
N ALA A 36 -4.82 -6.44 2.10
CA ALA A 36 -5.64 -6.27 3.30
C ALA A 36 -6.47 -7.54 3.60
N PRO A 37 -6.87 -7.77 4.86
CA PRO A 37 -7.83 -8.81 5.19
C PRO A 37 -9.17 -8.57 4.50
N HIS A 38 -9.85 -9.63 4.06
CA HIS A 38 -11.15 -9.51 3.41
C HIS A 38 -12.20 -8.76 4.27
N ALA A 39 -12.16 -8.93 5.59
CA ALA A 39 -13.05 -8.24 6.52
C ALA A 39 -12.86 -6.71 6.57
N ALA A 40 -11.74 -6.18 6.05
CA ALA A 40 -11.49 -4.75 5.96
C ALA A 40 -12.03 -4.12 4.65
N ALA A 41 -12.56 -4.94 3.74
CA ALA A 41 -13.10 -4.44 2.47
C ALA A 41 -14.34 -3.58 2.70
N GLN A 42 -14.34 -2.40 2.11
CA GLN A 42 -15.49 -1.49 2.11
C GLN A 42 -16.52 -1.90 1.05
N ARG A 43 -16.08 -2.54 -0.04
CA ARG A 43 -16.92 -3.15 -1.07
C ARG A 43 -16.19 -4.22 -1.87
N SER A 44 -16.95 -5.00 -2.63
CA SER A 44 -16.45 -5.92 -3.65
C SER A 44 -16.62 -5.33 -5.05
N ILE A 45 -15.70 -5.67 -5.95
CA ILE A 45 -15.74 -5.36 -7.37
C ILE A 45 -15.66 -6.69 -8.13
N ASP A 46 -16.79 -7.10 -8.71
CA ASP A 46 -16.87 -8.32 -9.51
C ASP A 46 -16.58 -7.99 -10.97
N LEU A 47 -15.40 -8.40 -11.44
CA LEU A 47 -14.94 -8.13 -12.80
C LEU A 47 -15.70 -8.98 -13.81
N GLN A 48 -16.38 -8.30 -14.73
CA GLN A 48 -17.03 -8.93 -15.88
C GLN A 48 -16.02 -9.26 -16.97
N PRO A 49 -16.30 -10.23 -17.88
CA PRO A 49 -15.37 -10.64 -18.94
C PRO A 49 -14.89 -9.49 -19.84
N ASP A 50 -15.71 -8.47 -20.04
CA ASP A 50 -15.45 -7.30 -20.87
C ASP A 50 -14.92 -6.09 -20.08
N THR A 51 -14.69 -6.22 -18.78
CA THR A 51 -14.15 -5.14 -17.95
C THR A 51 -12.82 -4.67 -18.51
N ARG A 52 -12.68 -3.34 -18.69
CA ARG A 52 -11.43 -2.69 -19.15
C ARG A 52 -10.82 -1.80 -18.10
N HIS A 53 -11.63 -1.33 -17.16
CA HIS A 53 -11.16 -0.51 -16.07
C HIS A 53 -12.04 -0.65 -14.83
N ILE A 54 -11.46 -0.32 -13.68
CA ILE A 54 -12.17 -0.11 -12.43
C ILE A 54 -11.81 1.26 -11.88
N ASN A 55 -12.74 1.86 -11.14
CA ASN A 55 -12.52 3.10 -10.41
C ASN A 55 -12.45 2.80 -8.92
N VAL A 56 -11.45 3.38 -8.27
CA VAL A 56 -11.25 3.32 -6.82
C VAL A 56 -10.86 4.70 -6.31
N THR A 57 -10.90 4.88 -4.99
CA THR A 57 -10.46 6.10 -4.34
C THR A 57 -9.17 5.85 -3.56
N HIS A 58 -8.27 6.85 -3.53
CA HIS A 58 -7.11 6.78 -2.65
C HIS A 58 -7.55 6.63 -1.19
N GLY A 59 -7.02 5.64 -0.49
CA GLY A 59 -7.41 5.26 0.87
C GLY A 59 -8.56 4.25 0.94
N GLU A 60 -9.13 3.83 -0.19
CA GLU A 60 -10.18 2.82 -0.24
C GLU A 60 -9.62 1.40 -0.07
N THR A 61 -10.32 0.54 0.66
CA THR A 61 -10.04 -0.91 0.70
C THR A 61 -11.11 -1.67 -0.08
N VAL A 62 -10.72 -2.34 -1.16
CA VAL A 62 -11.64 -3.08 -2.04
C VAL A 62 -11.27 -4.56 -2.14
N THR A 63 -12.27 -5.43 -2.17
CA THR A 63 -12.10 -6.79 -2.67
C THR A 63 -12.34 -6.80 -4.17
N ILE A 64 -11.46 -7.43 -4.93
CA ILE A 64 -11.58 -7.59 -6.38
C ILE A 64 -11.73 -9.08 -6.67
N ALA A 65 -12.78 -9.45 -7.41
CA ALA A 65 -13.10 -10.84 -7.71
C ALA A 65 -13.24 -11.08 -9.23
N ARG A 66 -12.70 -12.21 -9.69
CA ARG A 66 -12.83 -12.68 -11.09
C ARG A 66 -12.60 -14.19 -11.14
N ALA A 67 -13.41 -14.89 -11.94
CA ALA A 67 -13.24 -16.32 -12.22
C ALA A 67 -13.06 -17.19 -10.96
N GLY A 68 -13.79 -16.90 -9.88
CA GLY A 68 -13.71 -17.63 -8.61
C GLY A 68 -12.53 -17.26 -7.71
N GLN A 69 -11.58 -16.44 -8.19
CA GLN A 69 -10.50 -15.87 -7.39
C GLN A 69 -10.91 -14.50 -6.83
N ARG A 70 -10.36 -14.16 -5.66
CA ARG A 70 -10.51 -12.84 -5.07
C ARG A 70 -9.27 -12.45 -4.27
N PHE A 71 -8.97 -11.16 -4.24
CA PHE A 71 -7.98 -10.59 -3.33
C PHE A 71 -8.49 -9.24 -2.81
N THR A 72 -7.96 -8.78 -1.68
CA THR A 72 -8.37 -7.50 -1.07
C THR A 72 -7.17 -6.58 -0.97
N TRP A 73 -7.36 -5.34 -1.38
CA TRP A 73 -6.31 -4.35 -1.52
C TRP A 73 -6.72 -3.03 -0.89
N HIS A 74 -5.84 -2.46 -0.08
CA HIS A 74 -5.93 -1.09 0.41
C HIS A 74 -5.15 -0.18 -0.53
N VAL A 75 -5.85 0.71 -1.22
CA VAL A 75 -5.32 1.57 -2.27
C VAL A 75 -4.56 2.74 -1.64
N GLN A 76 -3.25 2.79 -1.84
CA GLN A 76 -2.42 3.94 -1.46
C GLN A 76 -1.40 4.18 -2.56
N THR A 77 -1.60 5.24 -3.33
CA THR A 77 -0.70 5.60 -4.43
C THR A 77 0.10 6.86 -4.10
N PHE A 78 1.26 7.02 -4.72
CA PHE A 78 1.91 8.33 -4.78
C PHE A 78 1.00 9.34 -5.51
N SER A 79 1.10 10.63 -5.16
CA SER A 79 0.21 11.68 -5.68
C SER A 79 0.25 11.83 -7.21
N ASN A 80 1.35 11.46 -7.85
CA ASN A 80 1.52 11.46 -9.31
C ASN A 80 1.06 10.17 -10.00
N LYS A 81 0.58 9.16 -9.24
CA LYS A 81 0.11 7.87 -9.74
C LYS A 81 -1.40 7.76 -9.57
N THR A 82 -2.12 8.16 -10.62
CA THR A 82 -3.58 8.12 -10.67
C THR A 82 -4.14 6.99 -11.54
N VAL A 83 -3.28 6.28 -12.27
CA VAL A 83 -3.63 5.12 -13.09
C VAL A 83 -2.53 4.07 -13.00
N PHE A 84 -2.90 2.80 -12.92
CA PHE A 84 -1.98 1.66 -13.00
C PHE A 84 -2.67 0.40 -13.52
N ALA A 85 -1.89 -0.61 -13.92
CA ALA A 85 -2.45 -1.87 -14.39
C ALA A 85 -2.90 -2.74 -13.21
N LEU A 86 -4.09 -3.33 -13.27
CA LEU A 86 -4.59 -4.21 -12.20
C LEU A 86 -3.67 -5.42 -11.98
N ALA A 87 -2.99 -5.88 -13.04
CA ALA A 87 -2.00 -6.94 -12.99
C ALA A 87 -0.78 -6.60 -12.09
N ASP A 88 -0.51 -5.31 -11.82
CA ASP A 88 0.61 -4.89 -10.96
C ASP A 88 0.38 -5.25 -9.48
N ILE A 89 -0.87 -5.50 -9.07
CA ILE A 89 -1.22 -5.83 -7.67
C ILE A 89 -1.94 -7.18 -7.51
N ALA A 90 -2.40 -7.78 -8.62
CA ALA A 90 -3.15 -9.03 -8.57
C ALA A 90 -2.24 -10.25 -8.37
N PRO A 91 -2.79 -11.36 -7.82
CA PRO A 91 -2.11 -12.66 -7.88
C PRO A 91 -1.76 -13.03 -9.33
N LYS A 92 -0.57 -13.61 -9.54
CA LYS A 92 -0.03 -13.90 -10.89
C LYS A 92 -0.93 -14.77 -11.77
N ASP A 93 -1.71 -15.65 -11.17
CA ASP A 93 -2.60 -16.57 -11.89
C ASP A 93 -4.02 -16.02 -12.07
N MET A 94 -4.28 -14.78 -11.63
CA MET A 94 -5.58 -14.15 -11.80
C MET A 94 -5.66 -13.47 -13.17
N PRO A 95 -6.64 -13.81 -14.03
CA PRO A 95 -6.74 -13.19 -15.34
C PRO A 95 -7.15 -11.74 -15.12
N VAL A 96 -6.26 -10.76 -15.22
CA VAL A 96 -6.60 -9.32 -15.10
C VAL A 96 -5.81 -8.45 -16.08
N ASP A 97 -5.09 -9.08 -17.00
CA ASP A 97 -4.30 -8.39 -18.01
C ASP A 97 -5.15 -7.40 -18.82
N GLY A 98 -4.59 -6.22 -19.05
CA GLY A 98 -5.22 -5.14 -19.79
C GLY A 98 -6.29 -4.34 -19.02
N ILE A 99 -6.61 -4.69 -17.77
CA ILE A 99 -7.53 -3.91 -16.94
C ILE A 99 -6.77 -2.78 -16.25
N GLN A 100 -7.26 -1.55 -16.39
CA GLN A 100 -6.70 -0.37 -15.72
C GLN A 100 -7.42 -0.05 -14.41
N VAL A 101 -6.68 0.41 -13.41
CA VAL A 101 -7.22 0.95 -12.17
C VAL A 101 -7.06 2.46 -12.20
N TYR A 102 -8.18 3.18 -12.19
CA TYR A 102 -8.20 4.63 -12.04
C TYR A 102 -8.42 4.99 -10.58
N VAL A 103 -7.52 5.80 -10.03
CA VAL A 103 -7.53 6.22 -8.63
C VAL A 103 -7.96 7.68 -8.55
N ALA A 104 -9.16 7.90 -8.04
CA ALA A 104 -9.63 9.23 -7.68
C ALA A 104 -8.91 9.73 -6.42
N GLY A 105 -8.72 11.05 -6.34
CA GLY A 105 -8.23 11.69 -5.11
C GLY A 105 -9.14 11.41 -3.92
N ASN A 106 -8.58 11.39 -2.72
CA ASN A 106 -9.35 11.16 -1.50
C ASN A 106 -10.27 12.38 -1.23
N PRO A 107 -11.60 12.19 -1.18
CA PRO A 107 -12.55 13.29 -1.04
C PRO A 107 -12.44 14.04 0.29
N LEU A 108 -11.82 13.45 1.33
CA LEU A 108 -11.54 14.13 2.59
C LEU A 108 -10.62 15.35 2.42
N TYR A 109 -9.87 15.42 1.32
CA TYR A 109 -8.95 16.52 0.99
C TYR A 109 -9.41 17.31 -0.24
N ALA A 110 -10.65 17.14 -0.68
CA ALA A 110 -11.19 17.95 -1.76
C ALA A 110 -11.41 19.40 -1.28
N GLY A 111 -10.65 20.35 -1.83
CA GLY A 111 -10.82 21.79 -1.57
C GLY A 111 -9.92 22.43 -0.51
N SER A 112 -8.92 21.70 0.00
CA SER A 112 -7.85 22.24 0.86
C SER A 112 -6.70 22.85 0.08
#